data_AF-K2JJ23-F1
#
_entry.id   AF-K2JJ23-F1
#
_cell.length_a   1.000
_cell.length_b   1.000
_cell.length_c   1.000
_cell.angle_alpha   90.00
_cell.angle_beta   90.00
_cell.angle_gamma   90.00
#
_symmetry.space_group_name_H-M   'P 1'
#
loop_
_entity.id
_entity.type
_entity.pdbx_description
1 polymer ?
#
loop_
_entity_poly.entity_id
_entity_poly.type
_entity_poly.pdbx_seq_one_letter_code
_entity_poly.pdbx_strand_id
1 'polypeptide(L)'
;MLGPTEVKALLSYLASQRQVSANTQKVALNALQFLYGKFLKTPLGELNFTLCSRGRYLPAVLTPPEVQAIWDAMHGSTPHKLIIQLLYGTGMRVSECLRLRIQDIDFGRNLIVIHDGKGKKDRTTLLPGALRAALGAQIAQATLVHQQDLALGVGPALPLALSRKYPNAWRQPGWGFVFPASGHCSHPYVGGLCRYHLHQTAVRKALKHALALVPRLHKRVSCHTFRHCFASQLLASG
;
A
#
# COMPACT_ATOMS: atom_id res chain seq x y z
N MET A 1 -6.52 22.19 -31.29
CA MET A 1 -6.12 21.78 -29.93
C MET A 1 -7.00 22.52 -28.95
N LEU A 2 -7.38 21.90 -27.84
CA LEU A 2 -8.11 22.59 -26.76
C LEU A 2 -7.20 23.67 -26.15
N GLY A 3 -7.74 24.82 -25.79
CA GLY A 3 -7.02 25.93 -25.17
C GLY A 3 -7.34 26.08 -23.68
N PRO A 4 -6.84 27.16 -23.05
CA PRO A 4 -7.11 27.48 -21.64
C PRO A 4 -8.60 27.56 -21.31
N THR A 5 -9.42 28.05 -22.26
CA THR A 5 -10.87 28.20 -22.11
C THR A 5 -11.56 26.85 -21.98
N GLU A 6 -11.22 25.89 -22.83
CA GLU A 6 -11.79 24.54 -22.81
C GLU A 6 -11.32 23.77 -21.57
N VAL A 7 -10.07 23.95 -21.14
CA VAL A 7 -9.57 23.38 -19.88
C VAL A 7 -10.33 23.94 -18.69
N LYS A 8 -10.55 25.26 -18.64
CA LYS A 8 -11.38 25.90 -17.61
C LYS A 8 -12.80 25.34 -17.62
N ALA A 9 -13.42 25.23 -18.79
CA ALA A 9 -14.77 24.69 -18.92
C ALA A 9 -14.86 23.24 -18.42
N LEU A 10 -13.87 22.40 -18.76
CA LEU A 10 -13.79 21.03 -18.28
C LEU A 10 -13.65 20.96 -16.74
N LEU A 11 -12.75 21.75 -16.15
CA LEU A 11 -12.54 21.77 -14.71
C LEU A 11 -13.77 22.27 -13.95
N SER A 12 -14.46 23.28 -14.49
CA SER A 12 -15.72 23.77 -13.94
C SER A 12 -16.85 22.75 -14.11
N TYR A 13 -16.94 22.06 -15.25
CA TYR A 13 -17.89 20.95 -15.47
C TYR A 13 -17.69 19.81 -14.47
N LEU A 14 -16.43 19.47 -14.16
CA LEU A 14 -16.10 18.48 -13.14
C LEU A 14 -16.64 18.89 -11.75
N ALA A 15 -16.58 20.18 -11.43
CA ALA A 15 -17.07 20.71 -10.17
C ALA A 15 -18.61 20.81 -10.10
N SER A 16 -19.23 21.40 -11.11
CA SER A 16 -20.66 21.74 -11.07
C SER A 16 -21.56 20.58 -11.48
N GLN A 17 -21.28 19.94 -12.62
CA GLN A 17 -22.15 18.92 -13.19
C GLN A 17 -21.80 17.51 -12.70
N ARG A 18 -20.49 17.18 -12.66
CA ARG A 18 -20.04 15.85 -12.19
C ARG A 18 -19.86 15.77 -10.68
N GLN A 19 -19.89 16.91 -9.99
CA GLN A 19 -19.77 17.03 -8.54
C GLN A 19 -18.66 16.15 -7.96
N VAL A 20 -17.48 16.16 -8.60
CA VAL A 20 -16.36 15.33 -8.18
C VAL A 20 -15.75 15.84 -6.86
N SER A 21 -14.96 15.00 -6.21
CA SER A 21 -14.21 15.44 -5.02
C SER A 21 -13.14 16.48 -5.38
N ALA A 22 -12.79 17.34 -4.42
CA ALA A 22 -11.72 18.33 -4.61
C ALA A 22 -10.38 17.71 -5.05
N ASN A 23 -10.05 16.52 -4.53
CA ASN A 23 -8.85 15.81 -4.97
C ASN A 23 -8.97 15.31 -6.41
N THR A 24 -10.13 14.83 -6.83
CA THR A 24 -10.34 14.40 -8.23
C THR A 24 -10.11 15.55 -9.19
N GLN A 25 -10.67 16.73 -8.89
CA GLN A 25 -10.46 17.94 -9.71
C GLN A 25 -8.99 18.36 -9.72
N LYS A 26 -8.30 18.33 -8.57
CA LYS A 26 -6.86 18.62 -8.48
C LYS A 26 -6.01 17.66 -9.29
N VAL A 27 -6.33 16.37 -9.29
CA VAL A 27 -5.62 15.37 -10.12
C VAL A 27 -5.81 15.69 -11.61
N ALA A 28 -7.04 16.02 -12.04
CA ALA A 28 -7.32 16.42 -13.41
C ALA A 28 -6.54 17.69 -13.80
N LEU A 29 -6.56 18.72 -12.94
CA LEU A 29 -5.79 19.95 -13.15
C LEU A 29 -4.29 19.65 -13.30
N ASN A 30 -3.71 18.85 -12.40
CA ASN A 30 -2.27 18.52 -12.45
C ASN A 30 -1.91 17.74 -13.72
N ALA A 31 -2.77 16.81 -14.15
CA ALA A 31 -2.57 16.07 -15.40
C ALA A 31 -2.61 17.00 -16.62
N LEU A 32 -3.54 17.96 -16.66
CA LEU A 32 -3.64 18.94 -17.74
C LEU A 32 -2.45 19.90 -17.72
N GLN A 33 -2.06 20.44 -16.57
CA GLN A 33 -0.85 21.27 -16.46
C GLN A 33 0.41 20.52 -16.92
N PHE A 34 0.53 19.23 -16.59
CA PHE A 34 1.63 18.40 -17.06
C PHE A 34 1.60 18.21 -18.58
N LEU A 35 0.47 17.82 -19.15
CA LEU A 35 0.32 17.64 -20.61
C LEU A 35 0.69 18.91 -21.36
N TYR A 36 0.10 20.04 -20.98
CA TYR A 36 0.31 21.31 -21.66
C TYR A 36 1.70 21.89 -21.43
N GLY A 37 2.19 21.89 -20.19
CA GLY A 37 3.50 22.46 -19.86
C GLY A 37 4.69 21.60 -20.30
N LYS A 38 4.62 20.26 -20.12
CA LYS A 38 5.77 19.39 -20.38
C LYS A 38 5.77 18.78 -21.77
N PHE A 39 4.62 18.33 -22.26
CA PHE A 39 4.51 17.62 -23.53
C PHE A 39 4.23 18.56 -24.69
N LEU A 40 3.21 19.41 -24.58
CA LEU A 40 2.80 20.34 -25.65
C LEU A 40 3.62 21.65 -25.67
N LYS A 41 4.39 21.95 -24.62
CA LYS A 41 5.18 23.18 -24.46
C LYS A 41 4.37 24.48 -24.52
N THR A 42 3.08 24.40 -24.24
CA THR A 42 2.16 25.54 -24.25
C THR A 42 1.52 25.67 -22.87
N PRO A 43 2.12 26.42 -21.93
CA PRO A 43 1.61 26.51 -20.56
C PRO A 43 0.21 27.15 -20.54
N LEU A 44 -0.68 26.61 -19.70
CA LEU A 44 -2.08 27.05 -19.60
C LEU A 44 -2.28 28.39 -18.86
N GLY A 45 -1.23 28.92 -18.23
CA GLY A 45 -1.31 30.13 -17.40
C GLY A 45 -2.23 29.97 -16.18
N GLU A 46 -2.72 31.08 -15.65
CA GLU A 46 -3.69 31.09 -14.56
C GLU A 46 -5.08 30.74 -15.08
N LEU A 47 -5.66 29.68 -14.51
CA LEU A 47 -6.99 29.20 -14.86
C LEU A 47 -7.96 29.59 -13.74
N ASN A 48 -8.83 30.56 -14.00
CA ASN A 48 -9.89 30.99 -13.07
C ASN A 48 -11.10 30.04 -13.15
N PHE A 49 -10.93 28.78 -12.72
CA PHE A 49 -11.98 27.75 -12.73
C PHE A 49 -12.64 27.58 -11.35
N THR A 50 -13.85 27.01 -11.32
CA THR A 50 -14.61 26.82 -10.08
C THR A 50 -14.02 25.68 -9.25
N LEU A 51 -13.60 25.94 -8.02
CA LEU A 51 -13.06 24.92 -7.13
C LEU A 51 -14.16 24.05 -6.51
N CYS A 52 -13.95 22.74 -6.46
CA CYS A 52 -14.73 21.86 -5.60
C CYS A 52 -14.45 22.16 -4.13
N SER A 53 -15.46 22.56 -3.37
CA SER A 53 -15.41 22.66 -1.91
C SER A 53 -16.20 21.49 -1.29
N ARG A 54 -15.53 20.38 -1.01
CA ARG A 54 -16.09 19.31 -0.17
C ARG A 54 -15.19 19.11 1.05
N GLY A 55 -15.82 19.01 2.21
CA GLY A 55 -15.17 18.81 3.50
C GLY A 55 -14.31 17.53 3.53
N ARG A 56 -13.23 17.58 4.30
CA ARG A 56 -12.43 16.38 4.59
C ARG A 56 -13.19 15.51 5.60
N TYR A 57 -13.36 14.24 5.28
CA TYR A 57 -13.86 13.27 6.25
C TYR A 57 -12.82 13.04 7.34
N LEU A 58 -13.25 13.09 8.60
CA LEU A 58 -12.42 12.67 9.74
C LEU A 58 -12.24 11.14 9.68
N PRO A 59 -11.01 10.62 9.88
CA PRO A 59 -10.80 9.19 9.93
C PRO A 59 -11.53 8.60 11.14
N ALA A 60 -12.42 7.64 10.91
CA ALA A 60 -13.03 6.88 11.98
C ALA A 60 -11.97 5.99 12.64
N VAL A 61 -11.80 6.10 13.97
CA VAL A 61 -10.92 5.22 14.75
C VAL A 61 -11.73 4.04 15.29
N LEU A 62 -11.12 2.86 15.28
CA LEU A 62 -11.71 1.64 15.80
C LEU A 62 -11.36 1.46 17.28
N THR A 63 -12.32 0.97 18.07
CA THR A 63 -12.09 0.54 19.44
C THR A 63 -11.41 -0.84 19.46
N PRO A 64 -10.69 -1.21 20.53
CA PRO A 64 -10.07 -2.53 20.62
C PRO A 64 -11.05 -3.71 20.41
N PRO A 65 -12.29 -3.69 20.95
CA PRO A 65 -13.29 -4.73 20.67
C PRO A 65 -13.69 -4.79 19.19
N GLU A 66 -13.84 -3.65 18.51
CA GLU A 66 -14.15 -3.61 17.07
C GLU A 66 -13.00 -4.23 16.25
N VAL A 67 -11.75 -3.93 16.61
CA VAL A 67 -10.57 -4.50 15.95
C VAL A 67 -10.52 -6.02 16.13
N GLN A 68 -10.77 -6.50 17.35
CA GLN A 68 -10.77 -7.92 17.66
C GLN A 68 -11.86 -8.67 16.87
N ALA A 69 -13.08 -8.12 16.83
CA ALA A 69 -14.18 -8.71 16.05
C ALA A 69 -13.83 -8.85 14.56
N ILE A 70 -13.14 -7.86 13.98
CA ILE A 70 -12.67 -7.94 12.59
C ILE A 70 -11.60 -9.03 12.43
N TRP A 71 -10.65 -9.15 13.36
CA TRP A 71 -9.62 -10.19 13.31
C TRP A 71 -10.20 -11.60 13.43
N ASP A 72 -11.26 -11.78 14.21
CA ASP A 72 -11.94 -13.06 14.36
C ASP A 72 -12.75 -13.41 13.11
N ALA A 73 -13.42 -12.42 12.50
CA ALA A 73 -14.05 -12.58 11.18
C ALA A 73 -13.06 -12.88 10.03
N MET A 74 -11.76 -12.60 10.21
CA MET A 74 -10.70 -12.94 9.26
C MET A 74 -10.07 -14.32 9.52
N HIS A 75 -10.67 -15.19 10.34
CA HIS A 75 -10.19 -16.55 10.57
C HIS A 75 -10.01 -17.31 9.25
N GLY A 76 -8.91 -18.06 9.12
CA GLY A 76 -8.56 -18.78 7.88
C GLY A 76 -8.08 -17.91 6.71
N SER A 77 -8.14 -16.57 6.81
CA SER A 77 -7.66 -15.67 5.75
C SER A 77 -6.17 -15.32 5.89
N THR A 78 -5.31 -16.33 5.99
CA THR A 78 -3.85 -16.12 5.90
C THR A 78 -3.44 -15.91 4.44
N PRO A 79 -2.55 -14.95 4.13
CA PRO A 79 -1.82 -14.06 5.04
C PRO A 79 -2.53 -12.72 5.34
N HIS A 80 -3.74 -12.49 4.82
CA HIS A 80 -4.44 -11.20 4.92
C HIS A 80 -4.67 -10.72 6.36
N LYS A 81 -5.02 -11.62 7.29
CA LYS A 81 -5.18 -11.29 8.72
C LYS A 81 -3.88 -10.72 9.31
N LEU A 82 -2.76 -11.39 9.06
CA LEU A 82 -1.44 -10.96 9.53
C LEU A 82 -1.07 -9.58 8.96
N ILE A 83 -1.37 -9.33 7.68
CA ILE A 83 -1.15 -8.01 7.07
C ILE A 83 -1.92 -6.93 7.84
N ILE A 84 -3.21 -7.13 8.11
CA ILE A 84 -4.03 -6.16 8.85
C ILE A 84 -3.51 -5.95 10.28
N GLN A 85 -3.10 -7.02 10.96
CA GLN A 85 -2.48 -6.94 12.29
C GLN A 85 -1.17 -6.13 12.27
N LEU A 86 -0.32 -6.32 11.25
CA LEU A 86 0.88 -5.51 11.07
C LEU A 86 0.55 -4.03 10.82
N LEU A 87 -0.45 -3.71 9.99
CA LEU A 87 -0.85 -2.31 9.77
C LEU A 87 -1.29 -1.64 11.08
N TYR A 88 -2.01 -2.38 11.92
CA TYR A 88 -2.47 -1.92 13.23
C TYR A 88 -1.33 -1.81 14.25
N GLY A 89 -0.42 -2.78 14.31
CA GLY A 89 0.63 -2.82 15.34
C GLY A 89 1.88 -2.00 15.02
N THR A 90 2.04 -1.54 13.77
CA THR A 90 3.28 -0.83 13.33
C THR A 90 3.02 0.52 12.67
N GLY A 91 1.74 0.82 12.40
CA GLY A 91 1.34 2.02 11.68
C GLY A 91 1.87 2.12 10.25
N MET A 92 2.36 1.05 9.62
CA MET A 92 2.87 1.11 8.25
C MET A 92 1.73 1.22 7.20
N ARG A 93 2.04 1.69 6.00
CA ARG A 93 1.08 1.69 4.88
C ARG A 93 0.95 0.28 4.33
N VAL A 94 -0.22 -0.05 3.76
CA VAL A 94 -0.41 -1.35 3.10
C VAL A 94 0.63 -1.62 2.00
N SER A 95 1.02 -0.59 1.25
CA SER A 95 2.06 -0.71 0.22
C SER A 95 3.45 -0.96 0.80
N GLU A 96 3.74 -0.43 2.00
CA GLU A 96 5.01 -0.67 2.69
C GLU A 96 5.05 -2.11 3.20
N CYS A 97 3.97 -2.56 3.87
CA CYS A 97 3.82 -3.93 4.38
C CYS A 97 3.97 -4.98 3.28
N LEU A 98 3.29 -4.79 2.15
CA LEU A 98 3.36 -5.75 1.03
C LEU A 98 4.75 -5.78 0.38
N ARG A 99 5.51 -4.69 0.44
CA ARG A 99 6.86 -4.63 -0.14
C ARG A 99 7.96 -5.13 0.78
N LEU A 100 7.64 -5.47 2.03
CA LEU A 100 8.62 -6.01 2.97
C LEU A 100 9.30 -7.24 2.38
N ARG A 101 10.62 -7.24 2.46
CA ARG A 101 11.48 -8.37 2.16
C ARG A 101 11.85 -9.10 3.44
N ILE A 102 12.27 -10.36 3.31
CA ILE A 102 12.61 -11.20 4.47
C ILE A 102 13.72 -10.55 5.31
N GLN A 103 14.72 -9.94 4.65
CA GLN A 103 15.83 -9.25 5.33
C GLN A 103 15.42 -7.98 6.09
N ASP A 104 14.22 -7.44 5.84
CA ASP A 104 13.77 -6.20 6.47
C ASP A 104 13.27 -6.44 7.92
N ILE A 105 13.12 -7.71 8.33
CA ILE A 105 12.59 -8.12 9.63
C ILE A 105 13.74 -8.51 10.56
N ASP A 106 13.98 -7.70 11.59
CA ASP A 106 14.96 -7.98 12.63
C ASP A 106 14.27 -8.53 13.88
N PHE A 107 14.26 -9.86 14.00
CA PHE A 107 13.75 -10.55 15.19
C PHE A 107 14.64 -10.37 16.41
N GLY A 108 15.93 -10.02 16.27
CA GLY A 108 16.82 -9.78 17.41
C GLY A 108 16.50 -8.44 18.09
N ARG A 109 16.28 -7.40 17.30
CA ARG A 109 15.97 -6.04 17.80
C ARG A 109 14.49 -5.73 17.92
N ASN A 110 13.61 -6.65 17.49
CA ASN A 110 12.16 -6.40 17.39
C ASN A 110 11.84 -5.19 16.49
N LEU A 111 12.50 -5.10 15.33
CA LEU A 111 12.33 -3.98 14.41
C LEU A 111 11.97 -4.47 13.01
N ILE A 112 11.25 -3.62 12.29
CA ILE A 112 10.99 -3.75 10.86
C ILE A 112 11.56 -2.52 10.17
N VAL A 113 12.44 -2.74 9.19
CA VAL A 113 12.99 -1.69 8.34
C VAL A 113 12.03 -1.45 7.18
N ILE A 114 11.61 -0.20 6.99
CA ILE A 114 10.74 0.20 5.88
C ILE A 114 11.56 1.04 4.94
N HIS A 115 11.87 0.48 3.78
CA HIS A 115 12.53 1.18 2.69
C HIS A 115 11.57 2.04 1.88
N ASP A 116 12.09 3.11 1.27
CA ASP A 116 11.33 4.01 0.39
C ASP A 116 10.05 4.59 1.04
N GLY A 117 10.15 4.99 2.31
CA GLY A 117 9.10 5.69 3.02
C GLY A 117 8.76 7.06 2.42
N LYS A 118 7.91 7.84 3.10
CA LYS A 118 7.54 9.19 2.64
C LYS A 118 8.81 10.02 2.40
N GLY A 119 8.99 10.52 1.17
CA GLY A 119 10.19 11.28 0.78
C GLY A 119 11.40 10.42 0.41
N LYS A 120 11.22 9.12 0.10
CA LYS A 120 12.29 8.15 -0.18
C LYS A 120 13.30 8.01 0.96
N LYS A 121 12.81 8.14 2.20
CA LYS A 121 13.61 7.96 3.41
C LYS A 121 13.25 6.63 4.06
N ASP A 122 14.28 5.90 4.42
CA ASP A 122 14.15 4.68 5.21
C ASP A 122 13.78 5.05 6.65
N ARG A 123 13.00 4.18 7.30
CA ARG A 123 12.68 4.30 8.72
C ARG A 123 12.52 2.92 9.33
N THR A 124 12.69 2.82 10.64
CA THR A 124 12.33 1.63 11.40
C THR A 124 10.96 1.80 12.04
N THR A 125 10.28 0.68 12.29
CA THR A 125 9.11 0.59 13.18
C THR A 125 9.25 -0.65 14.06
N LEU A 126 8.48 -0.69 15.14
CA LEU A 126 8.51 -1.81 16.09
C LEU A 126 7.88 -3.06 15.45
N LEU A 127 8.41 -4.23 15.80
CA LEU A 127 7.79 -5.53 15.54
C LEU A 127 7.00 -5.95 16.81
N PRO A 128 5.66 -5.98 16.78
CA PRO A 128 4.87 -6.39 17.93
C PRO A 128 5.19 -7.83 18.34
N GLY A 129 5.50 -8.04 19.62
CA GLY A 129 5.88 -9.37 20.15
C GLY A 129 4.86 -10.46 19.82
N ALA A 130 3.57 -10.14 19.94
CA ALA A 130 2.45 -11.04 19.63
C ALA A 130 2.41 -11.53 18.18
N LEU A 131 3.03 -10.80 17.24
CA LEU A 131 3.04 -11.16 15.82
C LEU A 131 4.32 -11.90 15.39
N ARG A 132 5.31 -12.04 16.27
CA ARG A 132 6.60 -12.66 15.94
C ARG A 132 6.44 -14.08 15.41
N ALA A 133 5.67 -14.92 16.11
CA ALA A 133 5.46 -16.32 15.72
C ALA A 133 4.73 -16.42 14.37
N ALA A 134 3.65 -15.65 14.19
CA ALA A 134 2.89 -15.63 12.94
C ALA A 134 3.74 -15.12 11.76
N LEU A 135 4.57 -14.10 11.99
CA LEU A 135 5.48 -13.56 10.98
C LEU A 135 6.59 -14.56 10.65
N GLY A 136 7.14 -15.27 11.63
CA GLY A 136 8.11 -16.34 11.41
C GLY A 136 7.55 -17.46 10.54
N ALA A 137 6.33 -17.92 10.83
CA ALA A 137 5.64 -18.91 10.00
C ALA A 137 5.40 -18.41 8.56
N GLN A 138 5.00 -17.14 8.40
CA GLN A 138 4.83 -16.53 7.09
C GLN A 138 6.16 -16.43 6.31
N ILE A 139 7.26 -16.09 6.97
CA ILE A 139 8.60 -16.04 6.36
C ILE A 139 9.06 -17.43 5.94
N ALA A 140 8.81 -18.46 6.77
CA ALA A 140 9.10 -19.84 6.40
C ALA A 140 8.34 -20.23 5.12
N GLN A 141 7.03 -19.92 5.05
CA GLN A 141 6.23 -20.16 3.84
C GLN A 141 6.75 -19.38 2.63
N ALA A 142 7.10 -18.10 2.80
CA ALA A 142 7.65 -17.29 1.72
C ALA A 142 9.00 -17.81 1.23
N THR A 143 9.83 -18.36 2.12
CA THR A 143 11.12 -18.97 1.78
C THR A 143 10.92 -20.25 0.95
N LEU A 144 9.91 -21.07 1.27
CA LEU A 144 9.57 -22.23 0.45
C LEU A 144 9.11 -21.82 -0.95
N VAL A 145 8.25 -20.80 -1.07
CA VAL A 145 7.83 -20.26 -2.38
C VAL A 145 9.04 -19.74 -3.16
N HIS A 146 9.96 -19.04 -2.50
CA HIS A 146 11.20 -18.56 -3.12
C HIS A 146 12.05 -19.72 -3.64
N GLN A 147 12.24 -20.78 -2.87
CA GLN A 147 12.98 -21.98 -3.31
C GLN A 147 12.33 -22.65 -4.52
N GLN A 148 11.00 -22.74 -4.55
CA GLN A 148 10.25 -23.26 -5.69
C GLN A 148 10.44 -22.39 -6.95
N ASP A 149 10.38 -21.06 -6.79
CA ASP A 149 10.64 -20.14 -7.89
C ASP A 149 12.07 -20.27 -8.43
N LEU A 150 13.07 -20.41 -7.55
CA LEU A 150 14.47 -20.58 -7.94
C LEU A 150 14.69 -21.85 -8.77
N ALA A 151 14.00 -22.95 -8.44
CA ALA A 151 14.05 -24.18 -9.22
C ALA A 151 13.55 -23.98 -10.66
N LEU A 152 12.68 -22.99 -10.87
CA LEU A 152 12.16 -22.58 -12.19
C LEU A 152 13.00 -21.47 -12.85
N GLY A 153 14.09 -21.03 -12.23
CA GLY A 153 14.89 -19.90 -12.69
C GLY A 153 14.21 -18.54 -12.51
N VAL A 154 13.18 -18.46 -11.66
CA VAL A 154 12.41 -17.25 -11.38
C VAL A 154 12.83 -16.66 -10.04
N GLY A 155 12.92 -15.33 -9.98
CA GLY A 155 13.25 -14.60 -8.75
C GLY A 155 12.23 -13.53 -8.37
N PRO A 156 12.37 -12.92 -7.18
CA PRO A 156 11.57 -11.78 -6.79
C PRO A 156 11.89 -10.56 -7.66
N ALA A 157 10.90 -9.71 -7.91
CA ALA A 157 11.15 -8.46 -8.62
C ALA A 157 12.05 -7.52 -7.81
N LEU A 158 13.08 -6.98 -8.49
CA LEU A 158 14.05 -6.05 -7.93
C LEU A 158 14.06 -4.75 -8.75
N PRO A 159 14.18 -3.58 -8.10
CA PRO A 159 14.43 -2.33 -8.81
C PRO A 159 15.68 -2.41 -9.68
N LEU A 160 15.65 -1.82 -10.89
CA LEU A 160 16.77 -1.87 -11.84
C LEU A 160 18.13 -1.51 -11.23
N ALA A 161 18.18 -0.47 -10.43
CA ALA A 161 19.42 -0.02 -9.79
C ALA A 161 19.99 -1.08 -8.84
N LEU A 162 19.13 -1.79 -8.10
CA LEU A 162 19.54 -2.86 -7.20
C LEU A 162 19.94 -4.12 -7.96
N SER A 163 19.20 -4.49 -9.01
CA SER A 163 19.57 -5.64 -9.87
C SER A 163 20.93 -5.45 -10.53
N ARG A 164 21.26 -4.22 -10.95
CA ARG A 164 22.57 -3.89 -11.51
C ARG A 164 23.68 -3.93 -10.46
N LYS A 165 23.43 -3.38 -9.27
CA LYS A 165 24.42 -3.34 -8.18
C LYS A 165 24.68 -4.73 -7.57
N TYR A 166 23.64 -5.55 -7.48
CA TYR A 166 23.67 -6.89 -6.87
C TYR A 166 23.01 -7.93 -7.80
N PRO A 167 23.72 -8.40 -8.84
CA PRO A 167 23.14 -9.26 -9.87
C PRO A 167 22.63 -10.61 -9.36
N ASN A 168 23.17 -11.10 -8.23
CA ASN A 168 22.78 -12.37 -7.61
C ASN A 168 21.82 -12.21 -6.42
N ALA A 169 21.35 -10.99 -6.12
CA ALA A 169 20.46 -10.73 -4.98
C ALA A 169 19.17 -11.55 -5.05
N TRP A 170 18.59 -11.70 -6.25
CA TRP A 170 17.35 -12.46 -6.46
C TRP A 170 17.45 -13.93 -6.08
N ARG A 171 18.66 -14.50 -5.95
CA ARG A 171 18.86 -15.89 -5.50
C ARG A 171 18.78 -16.03 -3.98
N GLN A 172 19.08 -14.98 -3.25
CA GLN A 172 19.14 -15.03 -1.79
C GLN A 172 17.73 -14.87 -1.20
N PRO A 173 17.36 -15.69 -0.19
CA PRO A 173 16.03 -15.63 0.41
C PRO A 173 15.74 -14.29 1.07
N GLY A 174 16.75 -13.58 1.58
CA GLY A 174 16.61 -12.25 2.17
C GLY A 174 15.92 -11.23 1.26
N TRP A 175 16.10 -11.36 -0.06
CA TRP A 175 15.45 -10.51 -1.06
C TRP A 175 14.05 -10.97 -1.46
N GLY A 176 13.59 -12.15 -1.02
CA GLY A 176 12.22 -12.59 -1.22
C GLY A 176 11.23 -11.70 -0.48
N PHE A 177 10.02 -11.53 -1.04
CA PHE A 177 8.95 -10.81 -0.35
C PHE A 177 8.40 -11.64 0.81
N VAL A 178 8.09 -11.00 1.94
CA VAL A 178 7.39 -11.66 3.06
C VAL A 178 5.99 -12.11 2.64
N PHE A 179 5.34 -11.33 1.77
CA PHE A 179 4.01 -11.61 1.22
C PHE A 179 4.10 -11.77 -0.30
N PRO A 180 4.60 -12.90 -0.82
CA PRO A 180 4.69 -13.11 -2.26
C PRO A 180 3.29 -13.23 -2.90
N ALA A 181 3.17 -12.84 -4.16
CA ALA A 181 1.97 -13.04 -4.94
C ALA A 181 1.74 -14.54 -5.21
N SER A 182 0.47 -14.94 -5.36
CA SER A 182 0.10 -16.33 -5.65
C SER A 182 0.65 -16.82 -7.00
N GLY A 183 0.76 -15.93 -7.98
CA GLY A 183 1.30 -16.24 -9.31
C GLY A 183 2.52 -15.39 -9.67
N HIS A 184 3.20 -15.79 -10.73
CA HIS A 184 4.24 -14.98 -11.36
C HIS A 184 3.62 -13.87 -12.22
N CYS A 185 4.41 -12.84 -12.51
CA CYS A 185 4.06 -11.81 -13.47
C CYS A 185 5.28 -11.36 -14.28
N SER A 186 5.04 -10.59 -15.33
CA SER A 186 6.11 -9.94 -16.10
C SER A 186 6.84 -8.90 -15.24
N HIS A 187 8.17 -8.89 -15.28
CA HIS A 187 8.98 -7.94 -14.54
C HIS A 187 8.73 -6.51 -15.06
N PRO A 188 8.40 -5.54 -14.19
CA PRO A 188 7.95 -4.21 -14.60
C PRO A 188 9.02 -3.37 -15.33
N TYR A 189 10.30 -3.75 -15.24
CA TYR A 189 11.40 -2.95 -15.78
C TYR A 189 12.33 -3.65 -16.77
N VAL A 190 12.38 -4.98 -16.74
CA VAL A 190 13.39 -5.78 -17.49
C VAL A 190 12.70 -6.77 -18.43
N GLY A 191 11.39 -6.98 -18.27
CA GLY A 191 10.72 -8.15 -18.85
C GLY A 191 11.18 -9.45 -18.17
N GLY A 192 10.66 -10.58 -18.65
CA GLY A 192 10.89 -11.88 -18.04
C GLY A 192 9.96 -12.16 -16.86
N LEU A 193 9.92 -13.42 -16.44
CA LEU A 193 9.03 -13.90 -15.38
C LEU A 193 9.64 -13.57 -14.02
N CYS A 194 8.83 -13.06 -13.09
CA CYS A 194 9.24 -12.78 -11.72
C CYS A 194 8.10 -13.03 -10.74
N ARG A 195 8.44 -13.16 -9.45
CA ARG A 195 7.44 -13.08 -8.39
C ARG A 195 7.39 -11.68 -7.82
N TYR A 196 6.21 -11.08 -7.85
CA TYR A 196 5.95 -9.81 -7.18
C TYR A 196 5.37 -10.05 -5.79
N HIS A 197 5.18 -8.97 -5.03
CA HIS A 197 4.42 -9.06 -3.79
C HIS A 197 2.91 -9.21 -4.06
N LEU A 198 2.18 -9.69 -3.06
CA LEU A 198 0.73 -9.78 -3.08
C LEU A 198 0.11 -8.41 -3.43
N HIS A 199 -0.89 -8.42 -4.30
CA HIS A 199 -1.52 -7.18 -4.73
C HIS A 199 -2.49 -6.65 -3.66
N GLN A 200 -2.48 -5.33 -3.43
CA GLN A 200 -3.29 -4.68 -2.40
C GLN A 200 -4.79 -4.93 -2.50
N THR A 201 -5.31 -5.27 -3.69
CA THR A 201 -6.74 -5.59 -3.87
C THR A 201 -7.13 -6.88 -3.16
N ALA A 202 -6.22 -7.85 -3.03
CA ALA A 202 -6.47 -9.09 -2.29
C ALA A 202 -6.75 -8.78 -0.81
N VAL A 203 -5.89 -7.98 -0.19
CA VAL A 203 -6.07 -7.50 1.20
C VAL A 203 -7.38 -6.71 1.36
N ARG A 204 -7.69 -5.80 0.43
CA ARG A 204 -8.93 -5.02 0.47
C ARG A 204 -10.18 -5.89 0.35
N LYS A 205 -10.16 -6.90 -0.53
CA LYS A 205 -11.28 -7.84 -0.72
C LYS A 205 -11.47 -8.71 0.53
N ALA A 206 -10.39 -9.25 1.08
CA ALA A 206 -10.43 -10.03 2.32
C ALA A 206 -10.99 -9.21 3.49
N LEU A 207 -10.52 -7.96 3.64
CA LEU A 207 -11.06 -7.05 4.66
C LEU A 207 -12.54 -6.74 4.42
N LYS A 208 -12.95 -6.46 3.17
CA LYS A 208 -14.36 -6.20 2.85
C LYS A 208 -15.24 -7.39 3.21
N HIS A 209 -14.79 -8.62 2.95
CA HIS A 209 -15.51 -9.83 3.31
C HIS A 209 -15.67 -9.96 4.83
N ALA A 210 -14.58 -9.80 5.59
CA ALA A 210 -14.63 -9.85 7.05
C ALA A 210 -15.56 -8.77 7.64
N LEU A 211 -15.52 -7.54 7.12
CA LEU A 211 -16.41 -6.46 7.56
C LEU A 211 -17.89 -6.78 7.36
N ALA A 212 -18.24 -7.59 6.35
CA ALA A 212 -19.62 -8.02 6.12
C ALA A 212 -20.11 -9.04 7.17
N LEU A 213 -19.18 -9.73 7.85
CA LEU A 213 -19.47 -10.73 8.88
C LEU A 213 -19.53 -10.12 10.29
N VAL A 214 -19.05 -8.89 10.48
CA VAL A 214 -19.05 -8.23 11.79
C VAL A 214 -20.36 -7.45 11.99
N PRO A 215 -21.29 -7.92 12.84
CA PRO A 215 -22.53 -7.21 13.10
C PRO A 215 -22.26 -5.86 13.80
N ARG A 216 -23.11 -4.86 13.52
CA ARG A 216 -23.11 -3.53 14.19
C ARG A 216 -21.89 -2.63 13.95
N LEU A 217 -20.98 -3.00 13.04
CA LEU A 217 -19.88 -2.12 12.64
C LEU A 217 -20.32 -1.17 11.52
N HIS A 218 -20.82 0.01 11.89
CA HIS A 218 -21.30 1.02 10.94
C HIS A 218 -20.20 1.98 10.44
N LYS A 219 -19.01 1.94 11.06
CA LYS A 219 -17.88 2.80 10.70
C LYS A 219 -17.31 2.40 9.34
N ARG A 220 -16.89 3.38 8.54
CA ARG A 220 -16.17 3.12 7.29
C ARG A 220 -14.74 2.65 7.60
N VAL A 221 -14.48 1.37 7.39
CA VAL A 221 -13.16 0.76 7.64
C VAL A 221 -12.40 0.53 6.34
N SER A 222 -11.11 0.83 6.37
CA SER A 222 -10.16 0.53 5.30
C SER A 222 -8.82 0.10 5.89
N CYS A 223 -7.87 -0.38 5.06
CA CYS A 223 -6.50 -0.61 5.52
C CYS A 223 -5.87 0.63 6.17
N HIS A 224 -6.27 1.83 5.76
CA HIS A 224 -5.76 3.06 6.34
C HIS A 224 -6.28 3.28 7.77
N THR A 225 -7.49 2.81 8.07
CA THR A 225 -8.11 2.89 9.40
C THR A 225 -7.24 2.21 10.45
N PHE A 226 -6.74 1.00 10.17
CA PHE A 226 -5.85 0.27 11.10
C PHE A 226 -4.55 1.02 11.39
N ARG A 227 -3.94 1.61 10.35
CA ARG A 227 -2.76 2.49 10.53
C ARG A 227 -3.10 3.71 11.39
N HIS A 228 -4.28 4.30 11.23
CA HIS A 228 -4.70 5.44 12.04
C HIS A 228 -4.92 5.05 13.49
N CYS A 229 -5.50 3.87 13.76
CA CYS A 229 -5.67 3.36 15.11
C CYS A 229 -4.32 3.26 15.85
N PHE A 230 -3.25 2.83 15.18
CA PHE A 230 -1.90 2.82 15.77
C PHE A 230 -1.50 4.20 16.31
N ALA A 231 -1.61 5.24 15.48
CA ALA A 231 -1.22 6.58 15.86
C ALA A 231 -2.08 7.12 17.02
N SER A 232 -3.39 6.87 16.98
CA SER A 232 -4.31 7.27 18.06
C SER A 232 -4.02 6.54 19.36
N GLN A 233 -3.66 5.26 19.31
CA GLN A 233 -3.33 4.48 20.51
C GLN A 233 -1.98 4.87 21.10
N LEU A 234 -0.98 5.14 20.26
CA LEU A 234 0.32 5.61 20.71
C LEU A 234 0.20 6.95 21.45
N LEU A 235 -0.61 7.88 20.91
CA LEU A 235 -0.93 9.14 21.60
C LEU A 235 -1.72 8.95 22.90
N ALA A 236 -2.58 7.92 22.98
CA ALA A 236 -3.33 7.61 24.18
C ALA A 236 -2.46 6.92 25.26
N SER A 237 -1.39 6.23 24.86
CA SER A 237 -0.47 5.53 25.76
C SER A 237 0.75 6.34 26.20
N GLY A 238 1.03 7.50 25.57
CA GLY A 238 2.16 8.38 25.90
C GLY A 238 3.26 8.36 24.84
#